data_AF-A0A0W1JKN7-F1
#
_entry.id   AF-A0A0W1JKN7-F1
#
_cell.length_a   1.000
_cell.length_b   1.000
_cell.length_c   1.000
_cell.angle_alpha   90.00
_cell.angle_beta   90.00
_cell.angle_gamma   90.00
#
_symmetry.space_group_name_H-M   'P 1'
#
loop_
_entity.id
_entity.type
_entity.pdbx_description
1 polymer ?
#
loop_
_entity_poly.entity_id
_entity_poly.type
_entity_poly.pdbx_seq_one_letter_code
_entity_poly.pdbx_strand_id
1 'polypeptide(L)' 'MGQLNDEIHQERLEWTRRRLEALAKMEVKLREMRELARYAAGRSLSVTEAAQVQEWMDILQKEVIAIDRETFTIDG' A
#
# COMPACT_ATOMS: atom_id res chain seq x y z
N MET A 1 35.71 3.35 13.81
CA MET A 1 35.30 2.46 12.69
C MET A 1 34.20 1.48 13.08
N GLY A 2 34.20 0.88 14.29
CA GLY A 2 33.11 -0.03 14.73
C GLY A 2 31.74 0.64 14.91
N GLN A 3 31.67 1.74 15.67
CA GLN A 3 30.40 2.44 15.97
C GLN A 3 29.64 2.95 14.73
N LEU A 4 30.34 3.56 13.77
CA LEU A 4 29.72 4.07 12.53
C LEU A 4 29.09 2.93 11.70
N ASN A 5 29.73 1.76 11.71
CA ASN A 5 29.22 0.60 10.99
C ASN A 5 27.96 0.04 11.67
N ASP A 6 27.95 0.01 13.00
CA ASP A 6 26.80 -0.42 13.80
C ASP A 6 25.60 0.52 13.62
N GLU A 7 25.82 1.83 13.60
CA GLU A 7 24.78 2.85 13.35
C GLU A 7 24.13 2.68 11.97
N ILE A 8 24.93 2.55 10.91
CA ILE A 8 24.43 2.30 9.54
C ILE A 8 23.63 1.00 9.46
N HIS A 9 24.07 -0.05 10.17
CA HIS A 9 23.33 -1.31 10.22
C HIS A 9 22.00 -1.18 10.94
N GLN A 10 21.92 -0.41 12.03
CA GLN A 10 20.67 -0.14 12.74
C GLN A 10 19.69 0.66 11.88
N GLU A 11 20.14 1.73 11.22
CA GLU A 11 19.29 2.53 10.33
C GLU A 11 18.70 1.70 9.19
N ARG A 12 19.51 0.82 8.59
CA ARG A 12 19.05 -0.12 7.55
C ARG A 12 18.02 -1.11 8.07
N LEU A 13 18.21 -1.63 9.28
CA LEU A 13 17.24 -2.54 9.90
C LEU A 13 15.93 -1.82 10.18
N GLU A 14 15.98 -0.61 10.69
CA GLU A 14 14.80 0.20 10.96
C GLU A 14 14.04 0.58 9.69
N TRP A 15 14.77 0.98 8.63
CA TRP A 15 14.18 1.21 7.32
C TRP A 15 13.50 -0.05 6.77
N THR A 16 14.16 -1.22 6.88
CA THR A 16 13.60 -2.50 6.43
C THR A 16 12.32 -2.84 7.18
N ARG A 17 12.28 -2.64 8.51
CA ARG A 17 11.08 -2.86 9.32
C ARG A 17 9.93 -1.96 8.88
N ARG A 18 10.18 -0.66 8.74
CA ARG A 18 9.19 0.31 8.24
C ARG A 18 8.65 -0.07 6.87
N ARG A 19 9.53 -0.54 5.96
CA ARG A 19 9.11 -0.99 4.63
C ARG A 19 8.25 -2.26 4.68
N LEU A 20 8.59 -3.23 5.53
CA LEU A 20 7.77 -4.43 5.71
C LEU A 20 6.37 -4.10 6.24
N GLU A 21 6.27 -3.19 7.20
CA GLU A 21 4.97 -2.74 7.73
C GLU A 21 4.11 -2.05 6.67
N ALA A 22 4.73 -1.19 5.84
CA ALA A 22 4.03 -0.55 4.73
C ALA A 22 3.58 -1.54 3.66
N LEU A 23 4.41 -2.52 3.31
CA LEU A 23 4.04 -3.60 2.40
C LEU A 23 2.83 -4.40 2.92
N ALA A 24 2.81 -4.71 4.22
CA ALA A 24 1.67 -5.38 4.84
C ALA A 24 0.38 -4.54 4.74
N LYS A 25 0.46 -3.22 4.98
CA LYS A 25 -0.69 -2.30 4.81
C LYS A 25 -1.17 -2.23 3.36
N MET A 26 -0.26 -2.16 2.39
CA MET A 26 -0.61 -2.17 0.96
C MET A 26 -1.27 -3.48 0.55
N GLU A 27 -0.80 -4.62 1.07
CA GLU A 27 -1.38 -5.93 0.77
C GLU A 27 -2.84 -6.01 1.19
N VAL A 28 -3.20 -5.47 2.36
CA VAL A 28 -4.59 -5.40 2.82
C VAL A 28 -5.46 -4.66 1.80
N LYS A 29 -5.03 -3.47 1.37
CA LYS A 29 -5.78 -2.65 0.39
C LYS A 29 -5.89 -3.32 -0.97
N LEU A 30 -4.83 -3.99 -1.42
CA LEU A 30 -4.85 -4.76 -2.67
C LEU A 30 -5.80 -5.96 -2.60
N ARG A 31 -5.97 -6.59 -1.42
CA ARG A 31 -6.99 -7.63 -1.24
C ARG A 31 -8.39 -7.03 -1.29
N GLU A 32 -8.63 -5.87 -0.69
CA GLU A 32 -9.92 -5.16 -0.78
C GLU A 32 -10.28 -4.83 -2.24
N MET A 33 -9.32 -4.32 -3.02
CA MET A 33 -9.50 -4.10 -4.46
C MET A 33 -9.84 -5.39 -5.20
N ARG A 34 -9.21 -6.51 -4.86
CA ARG A 34 -9.51 -7.82 -5.45
C ARG A 34 -10.93 -8.27 -5.14
N GLU A 35 -11.41 -8.07 -3.91
CA GLU A 35 -12.77 -8.42 -3.54
C GLU A 35 -13.81 -7.52 -4.23
N LEU A 36 -13.53 -6.22 -4.40
CA LEU A 36 -14.36 -5.33 -5.21
C LEU A 36 -14.42 -5.77 -6.68
N ALA A 37 -13.29 -6.15 -7.26
CA ALA A 37 -13.24 -6.66 -8.63
C ALA A 37 -14.04 -7.97 -8.78
N ARG A 38 -13.95 -8.87 -7.80
CA ARG A 38 -14.75 -10.11 -7.76
C ARG A 38 -16.25 -9.81 -7.65
N TYR A 39 -16.61 -8.88 -6.77
CA TYR A 39 -17.98 -8.41 -6.60
C TYR A 39 -18.56 -7.89 -7.92
N ALA A 40 -17.80 -7.05 -8.63
CA ALA A 40 -18.22 -6.48 -9.90
C ALA A 40 -18.31 -7.51 -11.02
N ALA A 41 -17.36 -8.44 -11.12
CA ALA A 41 -17.35 -9.47 -12.15
C ALA A 41 -18.51 -10.48 -12.01
N GLY A 42 -18.98 -10.72 -10.78
CA GLY A 42 -20.07 -11.66 -10.49
C GLY A 42 -21.48 -11.12 -10.73
N ARG A 43 -21.64 -9.86 -11.18
CA ARG A 43 -22.94 -9.17 -11.23
C ARG A 43 -23.10 -8.34 -12.49
N SER A 44 -24.34 -8.21 -12.96
CA SER A 44 -24.70 -7.15 -13.91
C SER A 44 -24.92 -5.86 -13.13
N LEU A 45 -23.86 -5.09 -12.93
CA LEU A 45 -23.93 -3.81 -12.24
C LEU A 45 -24.72 -2.79 -13.07
N SER A 46 -25.55 -2.00 -12.40
CA SER A 46 -26.07 -0.76 -12.97
C SER A 46 -24.97 0.28 -13.16
N VAL A 47 -25.22 1.32 -13.95
CA VAL A 47 -24.27 2.43 -14.16
C VAL A 47 -23.88 3.09 -12.83
N THR A 48 -24.83 3.26 -11.92
CA THR A 48 -24.57 3.85 -10.61
C THR A 48 -23.69 2.96 -9.73
N GLU A 49 -23.96 1.64 -9.70
CA GLU A 49 -23.14 0.70 -8.93
C GLU A 49 -21.73 0.57 -9.52
N ALA A 50 -21.60 0.57 -10.85
CA ALA A 50 -20.30 0.56 -11.51
C ALA A 50 -19.49 1.82 -11.19
N ALA A 51 -20.13 2.99 -11.16
CA ALA A 51 -19.47 4.24 -10.77
C ALA A 51 -18.99 4.20 -9.30
N GLN A 52 -19.80 3.67 -8.39
CA GLN A 52 -19.43 3.49 -6.99
C GLN A 52 -18.23 2.54 -6.84
N VAL A 53 -18.25 1.39 -7.52
CA VAL A 53 -17.11 0.45 -7.49
C VAL A 53 -15.83 1.12 -8.01
N GLN A 54 -15.92 1.89 -9.09
CA GLN A 54 -14.77 2.63 -9.61
C GLN A 54 -14.24 3.66 -8.59
N GLU A 55 -15.13 4.41 -7.93
CA GLU A 55 -14.75 5.37 -6.90
C GLU A 55 -14.00 4.70 -5.74
N TRP A 56 -14.50 3.56 -5.25
CA TRP A 56 -13.82 2.78 -4.21
C TRP A 56 -12.46 2.25 -4.67
N MET A 57 -12.35 1.78 -5.92
CA MET A 57 -11.08 1.34 -6.50
C MET A 57 -10.06 2.49 -6.57
N ASP A 58 -10.49 3.68 -6.96
CA ASP A 58 -9.63 4.86 -7.05
C ASP A 58 -9.15 5.32 -5.66
N ILE A 59 -10.01 5.25 -4.64
CA ILE A 59 -9.65 5.55 -3.25
C ILE A 59 -8.56 4.57 -2.78
N LEU A 60 -8.79 3.27 -2.91
CA LEU A 60 -7.82 2.24 -2.49
C LEU A 60 -6.49 2.37 -3.21
N GLN A 61 -6.52 2.68 -4.51
CA GLN A 61 -5.30 2.92 -5.29
C GLN A 61 -4.52 4.12 -4.76
N LYS A 62 -5.19 5.24 -4.47
CA LYS A 62 -4.53 6.43 -3.90
C LYS A 62 -3.90 6.13 -2.55
N GLU A 63 -4.57 5.35 -1.71
CA GLU A 63 -4.03 4.98 -0.41
C GLU A 63 -2.81 4.05 -0.52
N VAL A 64 -2.79 3.10 -1.46
CA VAL A 64 -1.60 2.29 -1.76
C VAL A 64 -0.44 3.19 -2.19
N ILE A 65 -0.69 4.14 -3.09
CA ILE A 65 0.33 5.09 -3.55
C ILE A 65 0.84 5.98 -2.39
N ALA A 66 -0.05 6.40 -1.49
CA ALA A 66 0.33 7.20 -0.32
C ALA A 66 1.25 6.42 0.63
N ILE A 67 0.88 5.17 0.96
CA ILE A 67 1.70 4.29 1.81
C ILE A 67 3.06 4.02 1.18
N ASP A 68 3.09 3.79 -0.13
CA ASP A 68 4.34 3.55 -0.83
C ASP A 68 5.28 4.77 -0.73
N ARG A 69 4.76 5.97 -1.02
CA ARG A 69 5.49 7.24 -0.94
C ARG A 69 6.03 7.54 0.45
N GLU A 70 5.25 7.30 1.50
CA GLU A 70 5.66 7.52 2.89
C GLU A 70 6.90 6.71 3.30
N THR A 71 7.17 5.59 2.62
CA THR A 71 8.34 4.74 2.92
C THR A 71 9.54 4.94 2.00
N PHE A 72 9.39 5.71 0.91
CA PHE A 72 10.47 6.09 0.03
C PHE A 72 11.19 7.38 0.47
N THR A 73 10.63 8.14 1.41
CA THR A 73 11.31 9.26 2.07
C THR A 73 12.36 8.71 3.03
N ILE A 74 13.50 8.32 2.48
CA ILE A 74 14.76 8.31 3.20
C ILE A 74 15.19 9.77 3.16
N ASP A 75 14.99 10.52 4.24
CA ASP A 75 15.72 11.77 4.41
C ASP A 75 17.21 11.41 4.28
N GLY A 76 17.80 11.81 3.17
CA GLY A 76 19.24 11.84 2.95
C GLY A 76 19.77 13.21 3.32
#